data_AF-A0DV13-F1
#
_entry.id   AF-A0DV13-F1
#
_cell.length_a   1.000
_cell.length_b   1.000
_cell.length_c   1.000
_cell.angle_alpha   90.00
_cell.angle_beta   90.00
_cell.angle_gamma   90.00
#
_symmetry.space_group_name_H-M   'P 1'
#
loop_
_entity.id
_entity.type
_entity.pdbx_description
1 polymer ?
#
loop_
_entity_poly.entity_id
_entity_poly.type
_entity_poly.pdbx_seq_one_letter_code
_entity_poly.pdbx_strand_id
1 'polypeptide(L)'
;MCIPFQSIPPPTEGTKKAVQMLQILGVSQFVVGLIKLFVLQQMAGFYDFFTIFILYMAWAQLNYCNCVIAVFYFLQNLLMIFIFFGMNVELSISFFQPTRIGVTYFILFFYYIGACYVAFLAYREFKILQYDQMGGLIQTDQQNDWAQNNNQQQQQYQQQPYYNQATAQPQQQAQRGQFQAFTGRGVQIG
;
A
#
# COMPACT_ATOMS: atom_id res chain seq x y z
N MET A 1 -7.86 -6.40 -23.82
CA MET A 1 -7.23 -7.43 -22.96
C MET A 1 -7.84 -7.30 -21.57
N CYS A 2 -8.70 -8.24 -21.20
CA CYS A 2 -9.28 -8.32 -19.86
C CYS A 2 -8.24 -8.98 -18.95
N ILE A 3 -7.27 -8.22 -18.46
CA ILE A 3 -6.51 -8.67 -17.29
C ILE A 3 -7.49 -8.49 -16.13
N PRO A 4 -7.91 -9.56 -15.42
CA PRO A 4 -8.69 -9.38 -14.22
C PRO A 4 -7.79 -8.64 -13.23
N PHE A 5 -7.92 -7.32 -13.16
CA PHE A 5 -7.52 -6.57 -11.99
C PHE A 5 -8.41 -7.11 -10.87
N GLN A 6 -7.99 -8.20 -10.23
CA GLN A 6 -8.49 -8.52 -8.92
C GLN A 6 -8.08 -7.33 -8.06
N SER A 7 -9.00 -6.38 -7.88
CA SER A 7 -8.79 -5.27 -6.96
C SER A 7 -8.67 -5.93 -5.59
N ILE A 8 -7.43 -6.09 -5.13
CA ILE A 8 -7.18 -6.64 -3.80
C ILE A 8 -7.77 -5.62 -2.84
N PRO A 9 -8.83 -5.96 -2.07
CA PRO A 9 -9.42 -5.00 -1.15
C PRO A 9 -8.35 -4.55 -0.15
N PRO A 10 -8.24 -3.25 0.13
CA PRO A 10 -7.20 -2.71 1.01
C PRO A 10 -7.34 -3.33 2.40
N PRO A 11 -6.33 -4.06 2.91
CA PRO A 11 -6.44 -4.81 4.16
C PRO A 11 -6.33 -3.92 5.41
N THR A 12 -5.80 -2.70 5.28
CA THR A 12 -5.59 -1.78 6.41
C THR A 12 -6.25 -0.42 6.20
N GLU A 13 -6.64 0.24 7.30
CA GLU A 13 -7.21 1.59 7.27
C GLU A 13 -6.23 2.62 6.67
N GLY A 14 -4.92 2.41 6.85
CA GLY A 14 -3.87 3.25 6.28
C GLY A 14 -3.87 3.19 4.75
N THR A 15 -3.96 1.99 4.17
CA THR A 15 -4.06 1.80 2.71
C THR A 15 -5.28 2.49 2.14
N LYS A 16 -6.42 2.40 2.82
CA LYS A 16 -7.68 3.02 2.35
C LYS A 16 -7.53 4.54 2.23
N LYS A 17 -6.88 5.18 3.20
CA LYS A 17 -6.59 6.62 3.16
C LYS A 17 -5.61 6.97 2.03
N ALA A 18 -4.54 6.21 1.86
CA ALA A 18 -3.56 6.42 0.79
C ALA A 18 -4.19 6.30 -0.61
N VAL A 19 -5.05 5.30 -0.79
CA VAL A 19 -5.84 5.09 -2.00
C VAL A 19 -6.76 6.27 -2.29
N GLN A 20 -7.48 6.76 -1.28
CA GLN A 20 -8.37 7.92 -1.44
C GLN A 20 -7.59 9.18 -1.82
N MET A 21 -6.42 9.40 -1.22
CA MET A 21 -5.52 10.51 -1.56
C MET A 21 -5.01 10.41 -3.00
N LEU A 22 -4.61 9.21 -3.44
CA LEU A 22 -4.20 8.94 -4.82
C LEU A 22 -5.33 9.18 -5.83
N GLN A 23 -6.56 8.82 -5.49
CA GLN A 23 -7.73 9.06 -6.34
C GLN A 23 -7.99 10.55 -6.49
N ILE A 24 -7.96 11.31 -5.40
CA ILE A 24 -8.08 12.77 -5.43
C ILE A 24 -6.95 13.38 -6.26
N LEU A 25 -5.72 12.89 -6.08
CA LEU A 25 -4.55 13.34 -6.85
C LEU A 25 -4.69 13.05 -8.35
N GLY A 26 -5.21 11.88 -8.72
CA GLY A 26 -5.47 11.53 -10.11
C GLY A 26 -6.51 12.45 -10.76
N VAL A 27 -7.60 12.74 -10.05
CA VAL A 27 -8.64 13.67 -10.53
C VAL A 27 -8.10 15.10 -10.61
N SER A 28 -7.34 15.58 -9.62
CA SER A 28 -6.72 16.90 -9.69
C SER A 28 -5.71 17.00 -10.84
N GLN A 29 -4.94 15.93 -11.09
CA GLN A 29 -3.99 15.89 -12.20
C GLN A 29 -4.72 15.96 -13.55
N PHE A 30 -5.88 15.34 -13.67
CA PHE A 30 -6.72 15.43 -14.87
C PHE A 30 -7.17 16.86 -15.13
N VAL A 31 -7.62 17.57 -14.10
CA VAL A 31 -7.99 18.99 -14.22
C VAL A 31 -6.78 19.85 -14.61
N VAL A 32 -5.61 19.61 -14.01
CA VAL A 32 -4.36 20.31 -14.37
C VAL A 32 -3.94 20.04 -15.81
N GLY A 33 -4.05 18.79 -16.28
CA GLY A 33 -3.78 18.41 -17.66
C GLY A 33 -4.69 19.13 -18.65
N LEU A 34 -5.99 19.24 -18.34
CA LEU A 34 -6.95 20.02 -19.15
C LEU A 34 -6.60 21.51 -19.16
N ILE A 35 -6.27 22.09 -18.00
CA ILE A 35 -5.86 23.51 -17.92
C ILE A 35 -4.62 23.74 -18.79
N LYS A 36 -3.62 22.86 -18.74
CA LYS A 36 -2.43 22.98 -19.60
C LYS A 36 -2.75 22.87 -21.09
N LEU A 37 -3.65 21.97 -21.47
CA LEU A 37 -4.03 21.79 -22.87
C LEU A 37 -4.76 23.03 -23.41
N PHE A 38 -5.71 23.58 -22.65
CA PHE A 38 -6.52 24.72 -23.10
C PHE A 38 -5.85 26.09 -22.91
N VAL A 39 -5.19 26.32 -21.77
CA VAL A 39 -4.63 27.64 -21.42
C VAL A 39 -3.22 27.82 -21.98
N LEU A 40 -2.38 26.80 -21.91
CA LEU A 40 -0.98 26.88 -22.34
C LEU A 40 -0.79 26.42 -23.79
N GLN A 41 -1.80 25.79 -24.40
CA GLN A 41 -1.74 25.21 -25.76
C GLN A 41 -0.52 24.30 -25.98
N GLN A 42 -0.02 23.71 -24.90
CA GLN A 42 1.17 22.88 -24.93
C GLN A 42 0.77 21.42 -25.13
N MET A 43 1.39 20.79 -26.14
CA MET A 43 1.36 19.33 -26.32
C MET A 43 1.89 18.59 -25.08
N ALA A 44 2.63 19.29 -24.19
CA ALA A 44 3.06 18.77 -22.90
C ALA A 44 1.90 18.26 -22.03
N GLY A 45 0.68 18.80 -22.20
CA GLY A 45 -0.52 18.31 -21.51
C GLY A 45 -0.86 16.85 -21.82
N PHE A 46 -0.43 16.31 -22.96
CA PHE A 46 -0.62 14.89 -23.27
C PHE A 46 0.19 13.97 -22.35
N TYR A 47 1.38 14.39 -21.91
CA TYR A 47 2.19 13.61 -20.96
C TYR A 47 1.55 13.55 -19.56
N ASP A 48 0.73 14.54 -19.19
CA ASP A 48 -0.02 14.50 -17.93
C ASP A 48 -1.11 13.41 -17.97
N PHE A 49 -1.72 13.13 -19.13
CA PHE A 49 -2.65 11.99 -19.28
C PHE A 49 -1.97 10.64 -19.10
N PHE A 50 -0.74 10.48 -19.60
CA PHE A 50 0.05 9.27 -19.32
C PHE A 50 0.35 9.13 -17.83
N THR A 51 0.67 10.23 -17.14
CA THR A 51 0.88 10.22 -15.69
C THR A 51 -0.38 9.78 -14.95
N ILE A 52 -1.57 10.26 -15.35
CA ILE A 52 -2.86 9.84 -14.78
C ILE A 52 -3.12 8.35 -15.00
N PHE A 53 -2.80 7.83 -16.18
CA PHE A 53 -2.92 6.40 -16.45
C PHE A 53 -2.01 5.58 -15.53
N ILE A 54 -0.78 6.03 -15.27
CA ILE A 54 0.15 5.38 -14.35
C ILE A 54 -0.37 5.44 -12.91
N LEU A 55 -0.93 6.58 -12.47
CA LEU A 55 -1.58 6.73 -11.16
C LEU A 55 -2.78 5.80 -11.01
N TYR A 56 -3.59 5.66 -12.06
CA TYR A 56 -4.70 4.72 -12.09
C TYR A 56 -4.22 3.27 -11.96
N MET A 57 -3.16 2.89 -12.68
CA MET A 57 -2.54 1.57 -12.56
C MET A 57 -1.93 1.34 -11.16
N ALA A 58 -1.31 2.37 -10.58
CA ALA A 58 -0.78 2.32 -9.22
C ALA A 58 -1.89 2.09 -8.18
N TRP A 59 -3.02 2.77 -8.34
CA TRP A 59 -4.19 2.59 -7.49
C TRP A 59 -4.84 1.21 -7.67
N ALA A 60 -5.05 0.76 -8.90
CA ALA A 60 -5.74 -0.50 -9.20
C ALA A 60 -4.92 -1.73 -8.78
N GLN A 61 -3.60 -1.67 -8.90
CA GLN A 61 -2.70 -2.79 -8.58
C GLN A 61 -2.04 -2.68 -7.20
N LEU A 62 -2.21 -1.55 -6.50
CA LEU A 62 -1.50 -1.23 -5.24
C LEU A 62 0.03 -1.40 -5.35
N ASN A 63 0.59 -1.22 -6.55
CA ASN A 63 2.00 -1.48 -6.83
C ASN A 63 2.84 -0.22 -6.58
N TYR A 64 3.81 -0.32 -5.65
CA TYR A 64 4.68 0.81 -5.31
C TYR A 64 5.55 1.27 -6.49
N CYS A 65 5.86 0.38 -7.44
CA CYS A 65 6.71 0.70 -8.59
C CYS A 65 6.05 1.77 -9.47
N ASN A 66 4.73 1.64 -9.73
CA ASN A 66 3.97 2.62 -10.50
C ASN A 66 3.91 3.98 -9.77
N CYS A 67 3.89 4.00 -8.44
CA CYS A 67 3.97 5.25 -7.67
C CYS A 67 5.33 5.95 -7.84
N VAL A 68 6.44 5.20 -7.81
CA VAL A 68 7.78 5.76 -8.04
C VAL A 68 7.88 6.36 -9.45
N ILE A 69 7.36 5.65 -10.45
CA ILE A 69 7.31 6.16 -11.83
C ILE A 69 6.50 7.45 -11.89
N ALA A 70 5.33 7.53 -11.25
CA ALA A 70 4.53 8.75 -11.18
C ALA A 70 5.28 9.92 -10.52
N VAL A 71 6.04 9.67 -9.44
CA VAL A 71 6.90 10.68 -8.81
C VAL A 71 7.95 11.21 -9.79
N PHE A 72 8.58 10.35 -10.59
CA PHE A 72 9.52 10.79 -11.62
C PHE A 72 8.87 11.71 -12.64
N TYR A 73 7.64 11.43 -13.07
CA TYR A 73 6.90 12.31 -13.99
C TYR A 73 6.53 13.66 -13.35
N PHE A 74 6.20 13.68 -12.06
CA PHE A 74 5.97 14.94 -11.34
C PHE A 74 7.26 15.75 -11.21
N LEU A 75 8.39 15.11 -10.88
CA LEU A 75 9.70 15.76 -10.83
C LEU A 75 10.13 16.29 -12.19
N GLN A 76 9.89 15.55 -13.28
CA GLN A 76 10.16 16.01 -14.64
C GLN A 76 9.33 17.26 -14.98
N ASN A 77 8.03 17.28 -14.64
CA ASN A 77 7.20 18.48 -14.81
C ASN A 77 7.73 19.67 -14.00
N LEU A 78 8.19 19.42 -12.77
CA LEU A 78 8.76 20.44 -11.90
C LEU A 78 10.09 20.99 -12.47
N LEU A 79 10.94 20.12 -13.02
CA LEU A 79 12.17 20.52 -13.73
C LEU A 79 11.86 21.38 -14.95
N MET A 80 10.84 21.03 -15.74
CA MET A 80 10.42 21.86 -16.88
C MET A 80 9.95 23.25 -16.46
N ILE A 81 9.27 23.36 -15.31
CA ILE A 81 8.91 24.66 -14.72
C ILE A 81 10.16 25.45 -14.34
N PHE A 82 11.17 24.81 -13.72
CA PHE A 82 12.43 25.46 -13.40
C PHE A 82 13.19 25.96 -14.64
N ILE A 83 13.24 25.15 -15.70
CA ILE A 83 13.87 25.55 -16.98
C ILE A 83 13.13 26.77 -17.56
N PHE A 84 11.80 26.78 -17.52
CA PHE A 84 11.02 27.93 -17.96
C PHE A 84 11.35 29.18 -17.13
N PHE A 85 11.42 29.08 -15.80
CA PHE A 85 11.86 30.20 -14.96
C PHE A 85 13.28 30.66 -15.34
N GLY A 86 14.22 29.73 -15.52
CA GLY A 86 15.60 30.01 -15.94
C GLY A 86 15.68 30.82 -17.23
N MET A 87 14.94 30.39 -18.26
CA MET A 87 14.88 31.11 -19.54
C MET A 87 14.28 32.51 -19.41
N ASN A 88 13.27 32.71 -18.55
CA ASN A 88 12.68 34.03 -18.34
C ASN A 88 13.64 34.98 -17.61
N VAL A 89 14.53 34.45 -16.76
CA VAL A 89 15.61 35.24 -16.10
C VAL A 89 16.56 35.81 -17.15
N GLU A 90 17.00 34.97 -18.09
CA GLU A 90 17.98 35.32 -19.11
C GLU A 90 17.43 36.35 -20.11
N LEU A 91 16.15 36.23 -20.48
CA LEU A 91 15.53 37.10 -21.48
C LEU A 91 15.26 38.53 -20.98
N SER A 92 15.61 38.86 -19.73
CA SER A 92 15.43 40.20 -19.12
C SER A 92 14.00 40.74 -19.20
N ILE A 93 13.01 39.88 -19.42
CA ILE A 93 11.61 40.23 -19.27
C ILE A 93 11.44 40.55 -17.80
N SER A 94 10.96 41.76 -17.48
CA SER A 94 10.79 42.19 -16.10
C SER A 94 10.01 41.14 -15.32
N PHE A 95 10.68 40.43 -14.40
CA PHE A 95 10.10 39.40 -13.53
C PHE A 95 8.79 39.82 -12.84
N PHE A 96 8.62 41.12 -12.66
CA PHE A 96 7.47 41.74 -12.00
C PHE A 96 6.31 42.09 -12.94
N GLN A 97 6.39 41.79 -14.25
CA GLN A 97 5.18 41.79 -15.07
C GLN A 97 4.48 40.44 -14.91
N PRO A 98 3.35 40.37 -14.18
CA PRO A 98 2.59 39.14 -14.05
C PRO A 98 1.94 38.83 -15.40
N THR A 99 2.68 38.14 -16.26
CA THR A 99 2.08 37.51 -17.42
C THR A 99 1.16 36.41 -16.91
N ARG A 100 -0.02 36.27 -17.54
CA ARG A 100 -1.00 35.22 -17.17
C ARG A 100 -0.34 33.83 -17.13
N ILE A 101 0.64 33.62 -18.02
CA ILE A 101 1.44 32.41 -18.13
C ILE A 101 2.34 32.21 -16.89
N GLY A 102 3.06 33.25 -16.47
CA GLY A 102 3.93 33.18 -15.28
C GLY A 102 3.16 32.86 -13.99
N VAL A 103 2.00 33.49 -13.77
CA VAL A 103 1.15 33.19 -12.61
C VAL A 103 0.65 31.74 -12.64
N THR A 104 0.30 31.22 -13.82
CA THR A 104 -0.15 29.83 -13.98
C THR A 104 0.97 28.85 -13.61
N TYR A 105 2.19 29.06 -14.11
CA TYR A 105 3.33 28.22 -13.76
C TYR A 105 3.70 28.28 -12.28
N PHE A 106 3.55 29.45 -11.65
CA PHE A 106 3.77 29.58 -10.20
C PHE A 106 2.77 28.76 -9.39
N ILE A 107 1.48 28.75 -9.75
CA ILE A 107 0.47 27.91 -9.10
C ILE A 107 0.78 26.42 -9.32
N LEU A 108 1.14 26.05 -10.56
CA LEU A 108 1.49 24.68 -10.91
C LEU A 108 2.73 24.18 -10.14
N PHE A 109 3.69 25.05 -9.86
CA PHE A 109 4.88 24.71 -9.08
C PHE A 109 4.54 24.17 -7.69
N PHE A 110 3.72 24.89 -6.92
CA PHE A 110 3.29 24.42 -5.59
C PHE A 110 2.43 23.16 -5.67
N TYR A 111 1.58 23.08 -6.69
CA TYR A 111 0.77 21.89 -6.95
C TYR A 111 1.66 20.65 -7.17
N TYR A 112 2.70 20.73 -7.99
CA TYR A 112 3.60 19.60 -8.26
C TYR A 112 4.43 19.18 -7.04
N ILE A 113 4.84 20.13 -6.19
CA ILE A 113 5.49 19.81 -4.90
C ILE A 113 4.53 19.02 -4.01
N GLY A 114 3.28 19.48 -3.89
CA GLY A 114 2.25 18.78 -3.13
C GLY A 114 1.94 17.38 -3.70
N ALA A 115 1.86 17.27 -5.03
CA ALA A 115 1.65 16.01 -5.74
C ALA A 115 2.78 15.00 -5.46
N CYS A 116 4.04 15.44 -5.53
CA CYS A 116 5.20 14.63 -5.16
C CYS A 116 5.09 14.14 -3.71
N TYR A 117 4.76 15.03 -2.77
CA TYR A 117 4.64 14.67 -1.35
C TYR A 117 3.56 13.61 -1.12
N VAL A 118 2.37 13.78 -1.69
CA VAL A 118 1.26 12.82 -1.57
C VAL A 118 1.62 11.49 -2.22
N ALA A 119 2.25 11.50 -3.39
CA ALA A 119 2.71 10.29 -4.06
C ALA A 119 3.78 9.54 -3.25
N PHE A 120 4.68 10.26 -2.58
CA PHE A 120 5.66 9.65 -1.66
C PHE A 120 5.02 9.01 -0.43
N LEU A 121 4.00 9.66 0.15
CA LEU A 121 3.25 9.08 1.26
C LEU A 121 2.58 7.76 0.82
N ALA A 122 1.89 7.77 -0.32
CA ALA A 122 1.26 6.55 -0.84
C ALA A 122 2.29 5.47 -1.18
N TYR A 123 3.44 5.84 -1.76
CA TYR A 123 4.55 4.91 -2.00
C TYR A 123 5.02 4.22 -0.71
N ARG A 124 5.17 4.96 0.39
CA ARG A 124 5.60 4.39 1.67
C ARG A 124 4.60 3.36 2.19
N GLU A 125 3.30 3.67 2.12
CA GLU A 125 2.24 2.75 2.54
C GLU A 125 2.18 1.50 1.65
N PHE A 126 2.29 1.65 0.33
CA PHE A 126 2.28 0.51 -0.60
C PHE A 126 3.51 -0.37 -0.45
N LYS A 127 4.66 0.23 -0.16
CA LYS A 127 5.89 -0.51 0.15
C LYS A 127 5.70 -1.36 1.41
N ILE A 128 5.14 -0.80 2.48
CA ILE A 128 4.90 -1.54 3.74
C ILE A 128 3.96 -2.72 3.49
N LEU A 129 2.86 -2.52 2.77
CA LEU A 129 1.90 -3.58 2.45
C LEU A 129 2.53 -4.74 1.70
N GLN A 130 3.43 -4.45 0.76
CA GLN A 130 4.08 -5.49 -0.02
C GLN A 130 5.07 -6.30 0.83
N TYR A 131 5.75 -5.69 1.80
CA TYR A 131 6.56 -6.43 2.77
C TYR A 131 5.72 -7.23 3.75
N ASP A 132 4.57 -6.71 4.18
CA ASP A 132 3.66 -7.41 5.07
C ASP A 132 3.07 -8.66 4.39
N GLN A 133 2.72 -8.56 3.10
CA GLN A 133 2.29 -9.73 2.31
C GLN A 133 3.40 -10.78 2.18
N MET A 134 4.65 -10.37 1.95
CA MET A 134 5.79 -11.29 1.89
C MET A 134 6.13 -11.92 3.25
N GLY A 135 6.00 -11.16 4.35
CA GLY A 135 6.27 -11.62 5.72
C GLY A 135 5.17 -12.52 6.29
N GLY A 136 3.90 -12.21 6.00
CA GLY A 136 2.75 -12.99 6.44
C GLY A 136 2.66 -14.38 5.79
N LEU A 137 3.12 -14.53 4.55
CA LEU A 137 3.26 -15.84 3.90
C LEU A 137 4.19 -16.77 4.70
N ILE A 138 5.29 -16.26 5.24
CA ILE A 138 6.24 -17.04 6.06
C ILE A 138 5.58 -17.46 7.39
N GLN A 139 4.75 -16.59 7.98
CA GLN A 139 4.11 -16.88 9.26
C GLN A 139 2.98 -17.90 9.14
N THR A 140 2.23 -17.88 8.04
CA THR A 140 1.09 -18.80 7.85
C THR A 140 1.55 -20.23 7.55
N ASP A 141 2.63 -20.40 6.76
CA ASP A 141 3.17 -21.72 6.46
C ASP A 141 3.82 -22.36 7.69
N GLN A 142 4.62 -21.61 8.46
CA GLN A 142 5.12 -22.12 9.74
C GLN A 142 3.96 -22.46 10.70
N GLN A 143 2.89 -21.67 10.68
CA GLN A 143 1.74 -21.86 11.57
C GLN A 143 0.89 -23.08 11.27
N ASN A 144 0.71 -23.40 10.00
CA ASN A 144 0.05 -24.63 9.62
C ASN A 144 0.96 -25.84 9.88
N ASP A 145 2.28 -25.73 9.71
CA ASP A 145 3.22 -26.83 10.00
C ASP A 145 3.25 -27.21 11.50
N TRP A 146 3.26 -26.25 12.42
CA TRP A 146 3.24 -26.59 13.86
C TRP A 146 1.87 -27.09 14.33
N ALA A 147 0.77 -26.58 13.78
CA ALA A 147 -0.57 -27.05 14.10
C ALA A 147 -0.84 -28.47 13.54
N GLN A 148 -0.31 -28.77 12.35
CA GLN A 148 -0.47 -30.08 11.71
C GLN A 148 0.38 -31.17 12.37
N ASN A 149 1.59 -30.84 12.83
CA ASN A 149 2.45 -31.78 13.55
C ASN A 149 1.89 -32.16 14.93
N ASN A 150 1.26 -31.21 15.64
CA ASN A 150 0.60 -31.50 16.93
C ASN A 150 -0.62 -32.42 16.80
N ASN A 151 -1.36 -32.36 15.70
CA ASN A 151 -2.50 -33.26 15.48
C ASN A 151 -2.08 -34.70 15.13
N GLN A 152 -0.92 -34.91 14.50
CA GLN A 152 -0.43 -36.27 14.22
C GLN A 152 0.09 -36.99 15.47
N GLN A 153 0.69 -36.28 16.43
CA GLN A 153 1.16 -36.91 17.67
C GLN A 153 0.03 -37.41 18.59
N GLN A 154 -1.17 -36.81 18.54
CA GLN A 154 -2.29 -37.26 19.39
C GLN A 154 -2.96 -38.55 18.93
N GLN A 155 -2.87 -38.93 17.64
CA GLN A 155 -3.49 -40.17 17.17
C GLN A 155 -2.64 -41.43 17.41
N GLN A 156 -1.36 -41.29 17.77
CA GLN A 156 -0.49 -42.45 17.98
C GLN A 156 -0.56 -43.06 19.39
N TYR A 157 -1.27 -42.42 20.33
CA TYR A 157 -1.40 -42.92 21.72
C TYR A 157 -2.70 -43.69 22.01
N GLN A 158 -3.58 -43.94 21.03
CA GLN A 158 -4.88 -44.59 21.27
C GLN A 158 -5.06 -46.01 20.73
N GLN A 159 -4.02 -46.67 20.23
CA GLN A 159 -4.09 -48.09 19.84
C GLN A 159 -3.13 -48.95 20.66
N GLN A 160 -3.48 -49.19 21.92
CA GLN A 160 -3.03 -50.39 22.64
C GLN A 160 -4.20 -51.37 22.75
N PRO A 161 -4.18 -52.51 22.02
CA PRO A 161 -5.11 -53.61 22.26
C PRO A 161 -4.67 -54.34 23.53
N TYR A 162 -5.46 -54.20 24.60
CA TYR A 162 -5.25 -54.93 25.85
C TYR A 162 -6.23 -56.10 25.93
N TYR A 163 -5.74 -57.33 25.85
CA TYR A 163 -6.35 -58.51 26.47
C TYR A 163 -5.30 -59.60 26.69
N ASN A 164 -4.88 -59.83 27.95
CA ASN A 164 -5.23 -61.08 28.62
C ASN A 164 -4.89 -61.12 30.13
N GLN A 165 -5.70 -61.93 30.81
CA GLN A 165 -5.49 -62.63 32.09
C GLN A 165 -5.56 -61.89 33.44
N ALA A 166 -6.71 -62.13 34.09
CA ALA A 166 -6.88 -62.76 35.40
C ALA A 166 -6.22 -62.20 36.68
N THR A 167 -7.10 -62.11 37.69
CA THR A 167 -6.93 -62.29 39.14
C THR A 167 -6.69 -61.05 40.04
N ALA A 168 -7.60 -60.95 41.03
CA ALA A 168 -7.47 -60.41 42.39
C ALA A 168 -7.42 -58.88 42.66
N GLN A 169 -8.32 -58.48 43.57
CA GLN A 169 -8.44 -57.25 44.39
C GLN A 169 -7.13 -56.79 45.08
N PRO A 170 -7.10 -55.63 45.80
CA PRO A 170 -7.86 -54.37 45.71
C PRO A 170 -6.93 -53.12 45.75
N GLN A 171 -7.54 -51.93 45.90
CA GLN A 171 -7.04 -50.71 46.59
C GLN A 171 -6.51 -49.49 45.79
N GLN A 172 -7.10 -48.37 46.25
CA GLN A 172 -6.61 -46.97 46.32
C GLN A 172 -6.88 -46.02 45.14
N GLN A 173 -7.98 -45.27 45.34
CA GLN A 173 -8.25 -43.95 44.77
C GLN A 173 -7.04 -43.01 44.96
N ALA A 174 -6.51 -42.51 43.86
CA ALA A 174 -5.70 -41.30 43.83
C ALA A 174 -6.33 -40.32 42.83
N GLN A 175 -7.06 -39.37 43.40
CA GLN A 175 -7.71 -38.22 42.78
C GLN A 175 -6.63 -37.35 42.12
N ARG A 176 -6.50 -37.36 40.79
CA ARG A 176 -5.53 -36.52 40.07
C ARG A 176 -6.25 -35.45 39.23
N GLY A 177 -5.88 -34.20 39.52
CA GLY A 177 -6.60 -32.97 39.21
C GLY A 177 -7.02 -32.76 37.75
N GLN A 178 -8.24 -32.25 37.60
CA GLN A 178 -8.67 -31.51 36.44
C GLN A 178 -7.83 -30.23 36.33
N PHE A 179 -6.99 -30.14 35.30
CA PHE A 179 -6.35 -28.88 34.93
C PHE A 179 -7.34 -28.05 34.09
N GLN A 180 -7.93 -27.03 34.73
CA GLN A 180 -8.64 -25.96 34.04
C GLN A 180 -7.63 -25.10 33.29
N ALA A 181 -7.73 -25.06 31.97
CA ALA A 181 -6.94 -24.17 31.14
C ALA A 181 -7.37 -22.71 31.39
N PHE A 182 -6.42 -21.90 31.85
CA PHE A 182 -6.57 -20.46 32.02
C PHE A 182 -6.80 -19.78 30.67
N THR A 183 -7.97 -19.18 30.49
CA THR A 183 -8.26 -18.26 29.39
C THR A 183 -7.79 -16.86 29.77
N GLY A 184 -6.64 -16.47 29.25
CA GLY A 184 -6.08 -15.13 29.42
C GLY A 184 -6.96 -14.08 28.75
N ARG A 185 -7.59 -13.22 29.55
CA ARG A 185 -8.35 -12.05 29.10
C ARG A 185 -7.35 -10.93 28.77
N GLY A 186 -7.24 -10.58 27.49
CA GLY A 186 -6.35 -9.54 27.00
C GLY A 186 -6.66 -8.18 27.65
N VAL A 187 -5.63 -7.53 28.17
CA VAL A 187 -5.67 -6.16 28.71
C VAL A 187 -5.59 -5.19 27.54
N GLN A 188 -6.62 -4.36 27.36
CA GLN A 188 -6.55 -3.16 26.53
C GLN A 188 -5.82 -2.07 27.32
N ILE A 189 -4.69 -1.60 26.80
CA ILE A 189 -4.02 -0.40 27.29
C ILE A 189 -4.40 0.73 26.34
N GLY A 190 -4.98 1.78 26.90
CA GLY A 190 -5.37 3.02 26.22
C GLY A 190 -4.21 3.99 26.02
#